data_AF-F1LC48-F1
#
_entry.id   AF-F1LC48-F1
#
_cell.length_a   1.000
_cell.length_b   1.000
_cell.length_c   1.000
_cell.angle_alpha   90.00
_cell.angle_beta   90.00
_cell.angle_gamma   90.00
#
_symmetry.space_group_name_H-M   'P 1'
#
loop_
_entity.id
_entity.type
_entity.pdbx_description
1 polymer ?
#
loop_
_entity_poly.entity_id
_entity_poly.type
_entity_poly.pdbx_seq_one_letter_code
_entity_poly.pdbx_strand_id
1 'polypeptide(L)'
;MHALITPMRLVMQSSVTRWISPRKDAFYQLRAQYHSVDFSKERCVLSAESTVPLGNGQLKLMDDTDYYEKICVDENVASECPRIFDRYPQMILVGFAEVVIDSPTFEHCFDNCFNSYTLHGMRCASGMYYYEEAQLNCILNVEDRITQ
;
A
#
# COMPACT_ATOMS: atom_id res chain seq x y z
N MET A 1 -21.59 -16.40 7.35
CA MET A 1 -20.29 -16.29 8.04
C MET A 1 -19.52 -15.19 7.35
N HIS A 2 -19.46 -14.00 7.95
CA HIS A 2 -18.71 -12.88 7.38
C HIS A 2 -17.25 -13.07 7.80
N ALA A 3 -16.40 -13.41 6.85
CA ALA A 3 -14.96 -13.30 7.04
C ALA A 3 -14.64 -11.80 7.08
N LEU A 4 -14.52 -11.24 8.27
CA LEU A 4 -14.02 -9.88 8.46
C LEU A 4 -12.51 -9.94 8.22
N ILE A 5 -12.08 -9.80 6.98
CA ILE A 5 -10.65 -9.65 6.67
C ILE A 5 -10.26 -8.23 7.10
N THR A 6 -9.45 -8.10 8.15
CA THR A 6 -8.91 -6.83 8.60
C THR A 6 -8.07 -6.22 7.47
N PRO A 7 -8.31 -4.96 7.07
CA PRO A 7 -7.47 -4.31 6.08
C PRO A 7 -6.02 -4.24 6.56
N MET A 8 -5.09 -4.48 5.64
CA MET A 8 -3.71 -4.07 5.85
C MET A 8 -3.62 -2.56 5.74
N ARG A 9 -2.86 -1.93 6.63
CA ARG A 9 -2.60 -0.49 6.56
C ARG A 9 -1.25 -0.19 5.91
N LEU A 10 -1.29 0.35 4.70
CA LEU A 10 -0.11 0.88 4.03
C LEU A 10 0.22 2.26 4.57
N VAL A 11 1.48 2.45 4.96
CA VAL A 11 2.06 3.71 5.40
C VAL A 11 3.03 4.17 4.33
N MET A 12 2.76 5.32 3.72
CA MET A 12 3.59 5.83 2.65
C MET A 12 4.93 6.39 3.16
N GLN A 13 5.98 6.19 2.36
CA GLN A 13 7.32 6.75 2.57
C GLN A 13 7.95 7.19 1.23
N SER A 14 8.67 8.31 1.21
CA SER A 14 9.35 8.79 0.00
C SER A 14 10.46 7.83 -0.45
N SER A 15 10.46 7.50 -1.74
CA SER A 15 11.50 6.72 -2.45
C SER A 15 12.88 7.40 -2.47
N VAL A 16 12.94 8.72 -2.29
CA VAL A 16 14.17 9.54 -2.38
C VAL A 16 14.80 9.81 -1.00
N THR A 17 14.14 9.43 0.10
CA THR A 17 14.70 9.64 1.44
C THR A 17 15.90 8.71 1.72
N ARG A 18 17.08 9.12 1.27
CA ARG A 18 18.29 8.91 2.05
C ARG A 18 18.17 9.86 3.24
N TRP A 19 17.90 9.31 4.42
CA TRP A 19 17.73 10.09 5.65
C TRP A 19 18.92 11.05 5.86
N ILE A 20 18.73 12.34 5.62
CA ILE A 20 19.67 13.37 6.06
C ILE A 20 18.96 14.17 7.15
N SER A 21 19.20 13.79 8.40
CA SER A 21 18.94 14.65 9.57
C SER A 21 20.17 14.60 10.48
N PRO A 22 20.66 15.72 11.05
CA PRO A 22 21.98 15.80 11.66
C PRO A 22 22.06 15.28 13.10
N ARG A 23 20.97 14.74 13.68
CA ARG A 23 20.90 14.38 15.10
C ARG A 23 19.90 13.23 15.34
N LYS A 24 20.35 11.97 15.32
CA LYS A 24 19.91 10.82 16.17
C LYS A 24 20.05 9.50 15.39
N ASP A 25 21.23 8.91 15.45
CA ASP A 25 21.61 7.95 14.40
C ASP A 25 21.28 6.50 14.77
N ALA A 26 21.30 6.12 16.06
CA ALA A 26 21.14 4.72 16.46
C ALA A 26 19.69 4.18 16.47
N PHE A 27 18.70 4.99 16.90
CA PHE A 27 17.29 4.57 16.98
C PHE A 27 16.57 4.66 15.61
N TYR A 28 17.08 5.47 14.68
CA TYR A 28 16.48 5.67 13.35
C TYR A 28 16.98 4.68 12.31
N GLN A 29 18.21 4.15 12.47
CA GLN A 29 18.75 3.11 11.59
C GLN A 29 17.97 1.80 11.73
N LEU A 30 17.54 1.46 12.95
CA LEU A 30 16.58 0.37 13.21
C LEU A 30 15.26 0.59 12.48
N ARG A 31 14.81 1.85 12.31
CA ARG A 31 13.60 2.18 11.56
C ARG A 31 13.72 2.09 10.05
N ALA A 32 14.91 2.15 9.50
CA ALA A 32 15.14 2.02 8.06
C ALA A 32 15.25 0.56 7.60
N GLN A 33 15.42 -0.40 8.52
CA GLN A 33 15.68 -1.80 8.19
C GLN A 33 14.41 -2.68 8.12
N TYR A 34 13.31 -2.26 8.74
CA TYR A 34 12.04 -2.97 8.67
C TYR A 34 11.10 -2.37 7.63
N HIS A 35 10.44 -3.27 6.90
CA HIS A 35 9.43 -2.97 5.90
C HIS A 35 8.02 -3.08 6.46
N SER A 36 7.81 -3.90 7.50
CA SER A 36 6.49 -4.11 8.08
C SER A 36 6.51 -4.20 9.61
N VAL A 37 5.32 -4.04 10.19
CA VAL A 37 5.07 -4.05 11.64
C VAL A 37 3.76 -4.76 11.95
N ASP A 38 3.83 -5.77 12.82
CA ASP A 38 2.67 -6.33 13.53
C ASP A 38 2.50 -5.61 14.86
N PHE A 39 1.36 -4.96 15.06
CA PHE A 39 1.00 -4.29 16.30
C PHE A 39 -0.16 -5.02 16.99
N SER A 40 0.09 -5.58 18.18
CA SER A 40 -0.92 -6.29 18.97
C SER A 40 -0.85 -5.87 20.43
N LYS A 41 -1.85 -5.11 20.89
CA LYS A 41 -2.02 -4.57 22.26
C LYS A 41 -0.78 -3.78 22.75
N GLU A 42 0.20 -4.48 23.30
CA GLU A 42 1.45 -3.92 23.85
C GLU A 42 2.72 -4.44 23.15
N ARG A 43 2.57 -5.29 22.13
CA ARG A 43 3.68 -5.87 21.38
C ARG A 43 3.74 -5.28 19.99
N CYS A 44 4.94 -4.87 19.60
CA CYS A 44 5.27 -4.40 18.27
C CYS A 44 6.38 -5.30 17.74
N VAL A 45 6.10 -6.06 16.67
CA VAL A 45 7.06 -6.95 16.02
C VAL A 45 7.42 -6.33 14.68
N LEU A 46 8.71 -6.04 14.50
CA LEU A 46 9.25 -5.41 13.30
C LEU A 46 9.79 -6.50 12.37
N SER A 47 9.49 -6.43 11.08
CA SER A 47 10.02 -7.37 10.09
C SER A 47 10.69 -6.66 8.92
N ALA A 48 11.81 -7.21 8.46
CA ALA A 48 12.50 -6.80 7.24
C ALA A 48 11.82 -7.31 5.96
N GLU A 49 10.78 -8.13 6.09
CA GLU A 49 10.03 -8.66 4.96
C GLU A 49 8.74 -7.85 4.74
N SER A 50 8.40 -7.65 3.47
CA SER A 50 7.06 -7.23 3.05
C SER A 50 6.26 -8.47 2.67
N THR A 51 4.94 -8.36 2.81
CA THR A 51 4.02 -9.38 2.34
C THR A 51 4.04 -9.46 0.83
N VAL A 52 4.11 -10.69 0.36
CA VAL A 52 4.04 -11.01 -1.05
C VAL A 52 2.65 -11.55 -1.36
N PRO A 53 2.05 -11.14 -2.48
CA PRO A 53 0.74 -11.64 -2.91
C PRO A 53 0.77 -13.17 -3.17
N LEU A 54 1.94 -13.71 -3.50
CA LEU A 54 2.18 -15.13 -3.77
C LEU A 54 3.42 -15.61 -3.00
N GLY A 55 3.36 -16.82 -2.41
CA GLY A 55 4.47 -17.43 -1.68
C GLY A 55 4.31 -17.39 -0.15
N ASN A 56 5.42 -17.56 0.57
CA ASN A 56 5.42 -17.77 2.03
C ASN A 56 5.07 -16.51 2.86
N GLY A 57 4.96 -15.34 2.24
CA GLY A 57 4.58 -14.07 2.89
C GLY A 57 3.08 -13.75 2.84
N GLN A 58 2.24 -14.78 2.71
CA GLN A 58 0.79 -14.63 2.62
C GLN A 58 0.21 -14.19 3.98
N LEU A 59 -0.54 -13.10 3.95
CA LEU A 59 -1.17 -12.54 5.14
C LEU A 59 -2.20 -13.49 5.71
N LYS A 60 -2.16 -13.64 7.03
CA LYS A 60 -3.19 -14.35 7.78
C LYS A 60 -3.95 -13.36 8.62
N LEU A 61 -5.26 -13.51 8.63
CA LEU A 61 -6.13 -12.74 9.49
C LEU A 61 -5.82 -13.02 10.96
N MET A 62 -5.62 -11.96 11.74
CA MET A 62 -5.50 -12.02 13.19
C MET A 62 -6.33 -10.88 13.79
N ASP A 63 -7.40 -11.23 14.51
CA ASP A 63 -8.40 -10.26 15.01
C ASP A 63 -7.82 -9.23 15.99
N ASP A 64 -6.71 -9.56 16.65
CA ASP A 64 -6.06 -8.76 17.70
C ASP A 64 -4.73 -8.13 17.24
N THR A 65 -4.45 -8.12 15.93
CA THR A 65 -3.20 -7.60 15.37
C THR A 65 -3.48 -6.68 14.19
N ASP A 66 -3.01 -5.44 14.28
CA ASP A 66 -2.96 -4.52 13.16
C ASP A 66 -1.63 -4.68 12.42
N TYR A 67 -1.70 -4.94 11.11
CA TYR A 67 -0.52 -5.06 10.26
C TYR A 67 -0.30 -3.77 9.48
N TYR A 68 0.91 -3.22 9.57
CA TYR A 68 1.35 -2.03 8.85
C TYR A 68 2.52 -2.35 7.93
N GLU A 69 2.50 -1.78 6.73
CA GLU A 69 3.56 -1.93 5.73
C GLU A 69 4.02 -0.59 5.20
N LYS A 70 5.32 -0.45 4.96
CA LYS A 70 5.86 0.73 4.28
C LYS A 70 5.88 0.50 2.79
N ILE A 71 5.40 1.50 2.05
CA ILE A 71 5.50 1.56 0.60
C ILE A 71 6.35 2.75 0.18
N CYS A 72 7.22 2.53 -0.80
CA CYS A 72 7.95 3.60 -1.47
C CYS A 72 7.06 4.22 -2.54
N VAL A 73 6.89 5.52 -2.51
CA VAL A 73 6.11 6.29 -3.51
C VAL A 73 6.97 7.38 -4.12
N ASP A 74 6.51 7.95 -5.24
CA ASP A 74 7.12 9.13 -5.83
C ASP A 74 7.25 10.29 -4.82
N GLU A 75 8.31 11.09 -4.95
CA GLU A 75 8.60 12.17 -3.99
C GLU A 75 7.49 13.22 -3.96
N ASN A 76 6.88 13.53 -5.10
CA ASN A 76 5.78 14.50 -5.17
C ASN A 76 4.58 14.00 -4.36
N VAL A 77 4.33 12.69 -4.41
CA VAL A 77 3.27 11.99 -3.68
C VAL A 77 3.58 11.94 -2.17
N ALA A 78 4.86 11.75 -1.81
CA ALA A 78 5.29 11.68 -0.42
C ALA A 78 5.25 13.02 0.33
N SER A 79 5.21 14.15 -0.37
CA SER A 79 5.10 15.49 0.24
C SER A 79 3.84 15.66 1.09
N GLU A 80 2.82 14.84 0.84
CA GLU A 80 1.54 14.85 1.54
C GLU A 80 1.44 13.79 2.66
N CYS A 81 2.57 13.22 3.10
CA CYS A 81 2.65 12.23 4.18
C CYS A 81 2.57 12.83 5.61
N PRO A 82 2.11 12.05 6.61
CA PRO A 82 1.73 10.64 6.52
C PRO A 82 0.26 10.46 6.11
N ARG A 83 0.04 9.60 5.11
CA ARG A 83 -1.28 9.04 4.81
C ARG A 83 -1.24 7.53 5.01
N ILE A 84 -2.33 7.00 5.55
CA ILE A 84 -2.54 5.57 5.75
C ILE A 84 -3.62 5.12 4.77
N PHE A 85 -3.36 4.05 4.02
CA PHE A 85 -4.30 3.47 3.07
C PHE A 85 -4.63 2.04 3.45
N ASP A 86 -5.88 1.66 3.27
CA ASP A 86 -6.29 0.27 3.47
C ASP A 86 -6.06 -0.54 2.19
N ARG A 87 -5.26 -1.59 2.30
CA ARG A 87 -5.08 -2.62 1.26
C ARG A 87 -5.88 -3.86 1.65
N TYR A 88 -6.61 -4.40 0.69
CA TYR A 88 -7.42 -5.60 0.84
C TYR A 88 -6.87 -6.70 -0.08
N PRO A 89 -5.92 -7.54 0.40
CA PRO A 89 -5.39 -8.63 -0.39
C PRO A 89 -6.49 -9.60 -0.83
N GLN A 90 -6.35 -10.17 -2.03
CA GLN A 90 -7.27 -11.18 -2.58
C GLN A 90 -8.73 -10.74 -2.71
N MET A 91 -8.97 -9.43 -2.68
CA MET A 91 -10.29 -8.85 -2.90
C MET A 91 -10.29 -8.08 -4.22
N ILE A 92 -11.40 -8.16 -4.93
CA ILE A 92 -11.68 -7.37 -6.13
C ILE A 92 -12.89 -6.48 -5.87
N LEU A 93 -12.83 -5.24 -6.35
CA LEU A 93 -13.98 -4.35 -6.41
C LEU A 93 -14.72 -4.63 -7.73
N VAL A 94 -15.96 -5.11 -7.65
CA VAL A 94 -16.71 -5.59 -8.82
C VAL A 94 -17.58 -4.47 -9.37
N GLY A 95 -17.23 -3.87 -10.50
CA GLY A 95 -18.01 -2.76 -11.05
C GLY A 95 -17.28 -1.97 -12.13
N PHE A 96 -17.55 -0.66 -12.23
CA PHE A 96 -17.02 0.23 -13.25
C PHE A 96 -15.53 0.52 -13.02
N ALA A 97 -14.69 -0.09 -13.85
CA ALA A 97 -13.33 0.38 -14.06
C ALA A 97 -13.36 1.68 -14.86
N GLU A 98 -12.85 2.76 -14.28
CA GLU A 98 -12.79 4.06 -14.97
C GLU A 98 -11.61 4.09 -15.95
N VAL A 99 -10.43 3.66 -15.48
CA VAL A 99 -9.19 3.63 -16.25
C VAL A 99 -8.46 2.32 -16.02
N VAL A 100 -7.92 1.73 -17.10
CA VAL A 100 -7.10 0.51 -17.05
C VAL A 100 -5.79 0.77 -17.78
N ILE A 101 -4.67 0.52 -17.11
CA ILE A 101 -3.31 0.76 -17.63
C ILE A 101 -2.39 -0.43 -17.39
N ASP A 102 -1.31 -0.46 -18.16
CA ASP A 102 -0.15 -1.30 -17.88
C ASP A 102 0.66 -0.69 -16.74
N SER A 103 1.05 -1.50 -15.77
CA SER A 103 1.93 -1.09 -14.68
C SER A 103 2.98 -2.15 -14.35
N PRO A 104 4.28 -1.81 -14.38
CA PRO A 104 5.35 -2.76 -14.11
C PRO A 104 5.41 -3.19 -12.65
N THR A 105 4.90 -2.38 -11.72
CA THR A 105 4.85 -2.68 -10.28
C THR A 105 3.57 -2.20 -9.62
N PHE A 106 3.33 -2.66 -8.40
CA PHE A 106 2.22 -2.18 -7.56
C PHE A 106 2.37 -0.70 -7.23
N GLU A 107 3.58 -0.25 -6.88
CA GLU A 107 3.90 1.15 -6.55
C GLU A 107 3.59 2.07 -7.72
N HIS A 108 3.95 1.68 -8.94
CA HIS A 108 3.64 2.47 -10.12
C HIS A 108 2.12 2.55 -10.36
N CYS A 109 1.37 1.49 -10.06
CA CYS A 109 -0.10 1.52 -10.13
C CYS A 109 -0.69 2.45 -9.07
N PHE A 110 -0.16 2.38 -7.84
CA PHE A 110 -0.54 3.23 -6.73
C PHE A 110 -0.28 4.71 -7.03
N ASP A 111 0.91 5.04 -7.56
CA ASP A 111 1.28 6.41 -7.96
C ASP A 111 0.38 6.93 -9.11
N ASN A 112 -0.04 6.06 -10.02
CA ASN A 112 -1.01 6.42 -11.07
C ASN A 112 -2.40 6.73 -10.52
N CYS A 113 -2.86 5.98 -9.50
CA CYS A 113 -4.10 6.30 -8.79
C CYS A 113 -3.96 7.65 -8.08
N PHE A 114 -2.88 7.87 -7.34
CA PHE A 114 -2.67 9.11 -6.59
C PHE A 114 -2.62 10.33 -7.51
N ASN A 115 -1.92 10.23 -8.64
CA ASN A 115 -1.76 11.31 -9.62
C ASN A 115 -2.84 11.30 -10.72
N SER A 116 -3.90 10.51 -10.55
CA SER A 116 -4.92 10.27 -11.57
C SER A 116 -5.61 11.53 -12.08
N TYR A 117 -5.74 12.56 -11.25
CA TYR A 117 -6.37 13.81 -11.69
C TYR A 117 -5.56 14.48 -12.79
N THR A 118 -4.23 14.49 -12.65
CA THR A 118 -3.32 15.08 -13.62
C THR A 118 -3.08 14.15 -14.81
N LEU A 119 -2.95 12.85 -14.56
CA LEU A 119 -2.60 11.86 -15.59
C LEU A 119 -3.80 11.44 -16.45
N HIS A 120 -4.97 11.30 -15.83
CA HIS A 120 -6.15 10.66 -16.42
C HIS A 120 -7.42 11.52 -16.35
N GLY A 121 -7.37 12.70 -15.73
CA GLY A 121 -8.53 13.61 -15.63
C GLY A 121 -9.62 13.14 -14.65
N MET A 122 -9.33 12.15 -13.80
CA MET A 122 -10.27 11.55 -12.84
C MET A 122 -9.71 11.58 -11.41
N ARG A 123 -10.59 11.56 -10.39
CA ARG A 123 -10.15 11.44 -9.00
C ARG A 123 -10.24 9.99 -8.56
N CYS A 124 -9.10 9.31 -8.48
CA CYS A 124 -9.06 7.91 -8.03
C CYS A 124 -9.44 7.81 -6.56
N ALA A 125 -10.43 6.98 -6.26
CA ALA A 125 -10.84 6.61 -4.91
C ALA A 125 -10.30 5.24 -4.50
N SER A 126 -10.15 4.31 -5.46
CA SER A 126 -9.55 3.00 -5.21
C SER A 126 -8.85 2.45 -6.47
N GLY A 127 -7.97 1.47 -6.29
CA GLY A 127 -7.31 0.79 -7.39
C GLY A 127 -7.07 -0.69 -7.11
N MET A 128 -6.94 -1.47 -8.18
CA MET A 128 -6.63 -2.89 -8.14
C MET A 128 -5.39 -3.18 -8.98
N TYR A 129 -4.52 -4.07 -8.50
CA TYR A 129 -3.31 -4.48 -9.19
C TYR A 129 -3.20 -6.00 -9.28
N TYR A 130 -3.06 -6.53 -10.50
CA TYR A 130 -2.89 -7.95 -10.77
C TYR A 130 -1.42 -8.30 -10.98
N TYR A 131 -0.82 -8.98 -10.01
CA TYR A 131 0.61 -9.33 -10.03
C TYR A 131 0.98 -10.38 -11.08
N GLU A 132 0.01 -11.21 -11.49
CA GLU A 132 0.24 -12.31 -12.45
C GLU A 132 0.12 -11.84 -13.91
N GLU A 133 -0.44 -10.66 -14.13
CA GLU A 133 -0.72 -10.12 -15.46
C GLU A 133 0.34 -9.08 -15.85
N ALA A 134 0.85 -9.20 -17.07
CA ALA A 134 1.88 -8.29 -17.60
C ALA A 134 1.31 -7.03 -18.26
N GLN A 135 0.04 -7.05 -18.63
CA GLN A 135 -0.66 -5.97 -19.33
C GLN A 135 -2.05 -5.78 -18.71
N LEU A 136 -2.58 -4.55 -18.81
CA LEU A 136 -3.88 -4.13 -18.28
C LEU A 136 -4.08 -4.54 -16.82
N ASN A 137 -2.98 -4.55 -16.07
CA ASN A 137 -2.89 -5.12 -14.74
C ASN A 137 -3.11 -4.10 -13.62
N CYS A 138 -3.32 -2.83 -13.97
CA CYS A 138 -3.64 -1.76 -13.03
C CYS A 138 -4.99 -1.13 -13.40
N ILE A 139 -5.95 -1.24 -12.49
CA ILE A 139 -7.31 -0.70 -12.65
C ILE A 139 -7.52 0.40 -11.64
N LEU A 140 -7.96 1.56 -12.10
CA LEU A 140 -8.24 2.74 -11.30
C LEU A 140 -9.75 3.01 -11.30
N ASN A 141 -10.30 3.30 -10.12
CA ASN A 141 -11.73 3.53 -9.93
C ASN A 141 -11.98 4.88 -9.25
N VAL A 142 -13.09 5.52 -9.60
CA VAL A 142 -13.61 6.71 -8.91
C VAL A 142 -14.47 6.34 -7.69
N GLU A 143 -14.78 5.06 -7.52
CA GLU A 143 -15.52 4.50 -6.39
C GLU A 143 -14.60 3.66 -5.48
N ASP A 144 -15.02 3.47 -4.23
CA ASP A 144 -14.38 2.57 -3.26
C ASP A 144 -15.39 1.55 -2.70
N ARG A 145 -14.97 0.76 -1.70
CA ARG A 145 -15.81 -0.29 -1.10
C ARG A 145 -17.04 0.23 -0.35
N ILE A 146 -17.10 1.53 -0.05
CA ILE A 146 -18.17 2.17 0.71
C ILE A 146 -19.18 2.81 -0.25
N THR A 147 -18.70 3.31 -1.39
CA THR A 147 -19.53 4.04 -2.35
C THR A 147 -20.08 3.17 -3.48
N GLN A 148 -19.62 1.91 -3.61
CA GLN A 148 -20.18 0.88 -4.50
C GLN A 148 -21.41 0.16 -3.91
#